data_AF-A0A3D3WBI1-F1
#
_entry.id   AF-A0A3D3WBI1-F1
#
_cell.length_a   1.000
_cell.length_b   1.000
_cell.length_c   1.000
_cell.angle_alpha   90.00
_cell.angle_beta   90.00
_cell.angle_gamma   90.00
#
_symmetry.space_group_name_H-M   'P 1'
#
loop_
_entity.id
_entity.type
_entity.pdbx_description
1 polymer ?
#
loop_
_entity_poly.entity_id
_entity_poly.type
_entity_poly.pdbx_seq_one_letter_code
_entity_poly.pdbx_strand_id
1 'polypeptide(L)'
;NALPLDENERNERLLKALKLQGFVLEDKEIVAMMDQTAASSSLILPVRLLNSGEFGAQSSLCTEAGFNRLRQHAKTVMKQAATRMLEGEIQVSPYQVPGRKACDYCDYGSVCRFDPSVPGHRFRLLRPMKETQVWQLLDSKEEPHESME
;
A
#
# COMPACT_ATOMS: atom_id res chain seq x y z
N ASN A 1 1.49 -8.72 -40.27
CA ASN A 1 2.66 -7.82 -40.38
C ASN A 1 2.56 -6.71 -39.36
N ALA A 2 3.08 -6.92 -38.15
CA ALA A 2 3.42 -5.79 -37.30
C ALA A 2 4.78 -5.29 -37.80
N LEU A 3 4.81 -4.09 -38.39
CA LEU A 3 6.07 -3.39 -38.65
C LEU A 3 6.81 -3.23 -37.31
N PRO A 4 8.16 -3.35 -37.29
CA PRO A 4 8.92 -3.12 -36.07
C PRO A 4 8.62 -1.73 -35.52
N LEU A 5 8.26 -1.65 -34.23
CA LEU A 5 8.04 -0.39 -33.55
C LEU A 5 9.31 0.46 -33.62
N ASP A 6 9.16 1.76 -33.89
CA ASP A 6 10.28 2.69 -33.80
C ASP A 6 10.80 2.78 -32.36
N GLU A 7 12.01 3.32 -32.20
CA GLU A 7 12.69 3.36 -30.90
C GLU A 7 11.94 4.16 -29.84
N ASN A 8 11.26 5.24 -30.23
CA ASN A 8 10.50 6.06 -29.31
C ASN A 8 9.27 5.31 -28.80
N GLU A 9 8.54 4.63 -29.70
CA GLU A 9 7.36 3.85 -29.31
C GLU A 9 7.75 2.66 -28.41
N ARG A 10 8.90 2.02 -28.65
CA ARG A 10 9.42 0.98 -27.75
C ARG A 10 9.75 1.54 -26.37
N ASN A 11 10.44 2.67 -26.32
CA ASN A 11 10.84 3.30 -25.06
C ASN A 11 9.62 3.76 -24.25
N GLU A 12 8.62 4.35 -24.90
CA GLU A 12 7.39 4.77 -24.23
C GLU A 12 6.62 3.57 -23.65
N ARG A 13 6.50 2.46 -24.40
CA ARG A 13 5.88 1.23 -23.89
C ARG A 13 6.65 0.65 -22.70
N LEU A 14 7.98 0.66 -22.75
CA LEU A 14 8.83 0.21 -21.65
C LEU A 14 8.60 1.05 -20.40
N LEU A 15 8.62 2.38 -20.52
CA LEU A 15 8.39 3.29 -19.39
C LEU A 15 6.99 3.11 -18.79
N LYS A 16 5.96 2.95 -19.63
CA LYS A 16 4.59 2.66 -19.14
C LYS A 16 4.51 1.34 -18.37
N ALA A 17 5.22 0.30 -18.82
CA ALA A 17 5.27 -0.97 -18.12
C ALA A 17 6.03 -0.89 -16.79
N LEU A 18 6.97 0.04 -16.67
CA LEU A 18 7.77 0.31 -15.48
C LEU A 18 7.21 1.47 -14.64
N LYS A 19 5.98 1.91 -14.90
CA LYS A 19 5.32 2.98 -14.15
C LYS A 19 5.24 2.60 -12.68
N LEU A 20 5.70 3.51 -11.82
CA LEU A 20 5.70 3.34 -10.37
C LEU A 20 4.27 3.23 -9.85
N GLN A 21 4.10 2.41 -8.82
CA GLN A 21 2.84 2.17 -8.13
C GLN A 21 2.93 2.69 -6.68
N GLY A 22 1.82 3.19 -6.16
CA GLY A 22 1.71 3.73 -4.80
C GLY A 22 1.38 5.21 -4.79
N PHE A 23 1.55 5.83 -3.62
CA PHE A 23 1.20 7.24 -3.38
C PHE A 23 2.36 8.18 -3.68
N VAL A 24 2.02 9.35 -4.21
CA VAL A 24 2.92 10.49 -4.38
C VAL A 24 2.44 11.64 -3.50
N LEU A 25 3.36 12.43 -2.96
CA LEU A 25 3.00 13.61 -2.19
C LEU A 25 2.21 14.58 -3.06
N GLU A 26 1.10 15.10 -2.52
CA GLU A 26 0.26 16.11 -3.18
C GLU A 26 0.95 17.48 -3.20
N ASP A 27 2.10 17.54 -3.86
CA ASP A 27 2.95 18.72 -4.00
C ASP A 27 3.49 18.77 -5.44
N LYS A 28 3.15 19.85 -6.13
CA LYS A 28 3.46 20.02 -7.55
C LYS A 28 4.95 20.27 -7.79
N GLU A 29 5.62 20.97 -6.88
CA GLU A 29 7.06 21.24 -7.00
C GLU A 29 7.86 19.95 -6.82
N ILE A 30 7.46 19.13 -5.84
CA ILE A 30 8.09 17.82 -5.61
C ILE A 30 7.85 16.89 -6.80
N VAL A 31 6.62 16.83 -7.33
CA VAL A 31 6.32 16.03 -8.53
C VAL A 31 7.15 16.48 -9.74
N ALA A 32 7.29 17.80 -9.96
CA ALA A 32 8.11 18.32 -11.06
C ALA A 32 9.61 17.99 -10.88
N MET A 33 10.10 17.95 -9.64
CA MET A 33 11.46 17.50 -9.34
C MET A 33 11.64 15.98 -9.55
N MET A 34 10.60 15.19 -9.28
CA MET A 34 10.62 13.73 -9.46
C MET A 34 10.56 13.31 -10.94
N ASP A 35 9.83 14.06 -11.78
CA ASP A 35 9.77 13.83 -13.22
C ASP A 35 9.75 15.16 -14.00
N GLN A 36 10.94 15.60 -14.40
CA GLN A 36 11.14 16.82 -15.20
C GLN A 36 10.68 16.67 -16.65
N THR A 37 10.43 15.43 -17.10
CA THR A 37 9.98 15.12 -18.47
C THR A 37 8.46 15.01 -18.57
N ALA A 38 7.75 15.06 -17.44
CA ALA A 38 6.31 15.02 -17.40
C ALA A 38 5.71 16.26 -18.05
N ALA A 39 4.89 16.05 -19.09
CA ALA A 39 3.98 17.07 -19.60
C ALA A 39 2.67 17.03 -18.81
N SER A 40 1.55 16.64 -19.45
CA SER A 40 0.25 16.52 -18.78
C SER A 40 0.08 15.21 -17.99
N SER A 41 0.83 14.17 -18.32
CA SER A 41 0.82 12.90 -17.60
C SER A 41 2.24 12.36 -17.52
N SER A 42 2.63 11.88 -16.34
CA SER A 42 3.91 11.20 -16.19
C SER A 42 3.80 9.75 -16.67
N LEU A 43 4.82 9.30 -17.41
CA LEU A 43 4.99 7.90 -17.80
C LEU A 43 5.53 7.06 -16.63
N ILE A 44 6.18 7.69 -15.65
CA ILE A 44 6.91 7.02 -14.57
C ILE A 44 6.15 7.15 -13.24
N LEU A 45 5.52 8.28 -12.97
CA LEU A 45 4.74 8.54 -11.76
C LEU A 45 3.24 8.28 -11.97
N PRO A 46 2.51 7.80 -10.96
CA PRO A 46 1.06 7.59 -11.00
C PRO A 46 0.28 8.91 -10.82
N VAL A 47 0.69 9.98 -11.51
CA VAL A 47 0.07 11.31 -11.43
C VAL A 47 -0.22 11.88 -12.81
N ARG A 48 -1.24 12.74 -12.87
CA ARG A 48 -1.65 13.49 -14.06
C ARG A 48 -1.95 14.93 -13.66
N LEU A 49 -1.45 15.88 -14.45
CA LEU A 49 -1.76 17.30 -14.32
C LEU A 49 -2.80 17.71 -15.37
N LEU A 50 -3.79 18.48 -14.93
CA LEU A 50 -4.79 19.10 -15.79
C LEU A 50 -4.21 20.38 -16.40
N ASN A 51 -4.88 20.91 -17.44
CA ASN A 51 -4.50 22.18 -18.05
C ASN A 51 -4.59 23.37 -17.06
N SER A 52 -5.38 23.23 -15.99
CA SER A 52 -5.43 24.19 -14.88
C SER A 52 -4.21 24.16 -13.96
N GLY A 53 -3.32 23.17 -14.12
CA GLY A 53 -2.20 22.91 -13.21
C GLY A 53 -2.60 22.11 -11.96
N GLU A 54 -3.86 21.72 -11.80
CA GLU A 54 -4.31 20.84 -10.72
C GLU A 54 -4.07 19.37 -11.03
N PHE A 55 -3.98 18.54 -9.98
CA PHE A 55 -3.92 17.10 -10.18
C PHE A 55 -5.26 16.53 -10.68
N GLY A 56 -5.20 15.59 -11.61
CA GLY A 56 -6.37 14.86 -12.07
C GLY A 56 -6.81 13.80 -11.06
N ALA A 57 -8.11 13.49 -11.02
CA ALA A 57 -8.73 12.54 -10.07
C ALA A 57 -8.19 11.09 -10.15
N GLN A 58 -7.47 10.73 -11.22
CA GLN A 58 -6.82 9.42 -11.37
C GLN A 58 -5.41 9.37 -10.78
N SER A 59 -4.91 10.48 -10.22
CA SER A 59 -3.60 10.54 -9.59
C SER A 59 -3.65 9.83 -8.23
N SER A 60 -2.63 9.01 -7.93
CA SER A 60 -2.50 8.39 -6.61
C SER A 60 -1.72 9.33 -5.69
N LEU A 61 -2.45 10.20 -5.00
CA LEU A 61 -1.89 11.26 -4.17
C LEU A 61 -2.14 11.01 -2.69
N CYS A 62 -1.23 11.52 -1.86
CA CYS A 62 -1.41 11.58 -0.42
C CYS A 62 -0.84 12.91 0.10
N THR A 63 -1.53 13.56 1.02
CA THR A 63 -1.04 14.77 1.67
C THR A 63 0.09 14.45 2.64
N GLU A 64 0.89 15.45 3.03
CA GLU A 64 1.89 15.27 4.08
C GLU A 64 1.27 14.78 5.39
N ALA A 65 0.13 15.35 5.78
CA ALA A 65 -0.64 14.90 6.93
C ALA A 65 -1.07 13.42 6.79
N GLY A 66 -1.53 13.01 5.60
CA GLY A 66 -1.86 11.62 5.30
C GLY A 66 -0.67 10.67 5.45
N PHE A 67 0.50 11.07 4.91
CA PHE A 67 1.74 10.30 5.09
C PHE A 67 2.15 10.20 6.56
N ASN A 68 2.05 11.29 7.33
CA ASN A 68 2.33 11.28 8.76
C ASN A 68 1.38 10.34 9.51
N ARG A 69 0.08 10.32 9.18
CA ARG A 69 -0.90 9.37 9.75
C ARG A 69 -0.54 7.92 9.43
N LEU A 70 -0.20 7.61 8.17
CA LEU A 70 0.25 6.27 7.78
C LEU A 70 1.49 5.84 8.55
N ARG A 71 2.49 6.73 8.69
CA ARG A 71 3.72 6.49 9.46
C ARG A 71 3.41 6.20 10.92
N GLN A 72 2.52 6.98 11.53
CA GLN A 72 2.15 6.79 12.93
C GLN A 72 1.41 5.46 13.13
N HIS A 73 0.47 5.13 12.24
CA HIS A 73 -0.23 3.85 12.29
C HIS A 73 0.73 2.66 12.17
N ALA A 74 1.69 2.71 11.23
CA ALA A 74 2.71 1.68 11.09
C ALA A 74 3.53 1.50 12.37
N LYS A 75 3.93 2.59 13.03
CA LYS A 75 4.61 2.54 14.35
C LYS A 75 3.75 1.88 15.42
N THR A 76 2.47 2.22 15.49
CA THR A 76 1.54 1.59 16.43
C THR A 76 1.42 0.08 16.19
N VAL A 77 1.28 -0.35 14.94
CA VAL A 77 1.21 -1.77 14.58
C VAL A 77 2.50 -2.50 14.96
N MET A 78 3.68 -1.90 14.70
CA MET A 78 4.96 -2.48 15.09
C MET A 78 5.08 -2.62 16.61
N LYS A 79 4.70 -1.58 17.37
CA LYS A 79 4.71 -1.63 18.84
C LYS A 79 3.79 -2.72 19.38
N GLN A 80 2.56 -2.79 18.87
CA GLN A 80 1.59 -3.83 19.26
C GLN A 80 2.11 -5.24 18.95
N ALA A 81 2.72 -5.44 17.78
CA ALA A 81 3.30 -6.73 17.42
C ALA A 81 4.46 -7.10 18.37
N ALA A 82 5.37 -6.16 18.65
CA ALA A 82 6.49 -6.38 19.56
C ALA A 82 6.02 -6.71 20.99
N THR A 83 5.03 -5.99 21.52
CA THR A 83 4.45 -6.28 22.84
C THR A 83 3.89 -7.69 22.92
N ARG A 84 3.06 -8.10 21.94
CA ARG A 84 2.49 -9.45 21.87
C ARG A 84 3.55 -10.54 21.79
N MET A 85 4.64 -10.29 21.05
CA MET A 85 5.79 -11.20 21.00
C MET A 85 6.48 -11.33 22.36
N LEU A 86 6.69 -10.22 23.08
CA LEU A 86 7.31 -10.21 24.41
C LEU A 86 6.44 -10.90 25.47
N GLU A 87 5.12 -10.82 25.31
CA GLU A 87 4.14 -11.54 26.15
C GLU A 87 4.08 -13.05 25.84
N GLY A 88 4.84 -13.53 24.84
CA GLY A 88 4.90 -14.93 24.47
C GLY A 88 3.73 -15.40 23.62
N GLU A 89 3.06 -14.49 22.90
CA GLU A 89 1.93 -14.86 22.05
C GLU A 89 2.40 -15.62 20.80
N ILE A 90 2.10 -16.93 20.75
CA ILE A 90 2.49 -17.85 19.68
C ILE A 90 1.30 -18.50 18.95
N GLN A 91 0.11 -17.90 19.06
CA GLN A 91 -1.12 -18.49 18.52
C GLN A 91 -1.07 -18.66 16.98
N VAL A 92 -1.47 -19.85 16.50
CA VAL A 92 -1.64 -20.13 15.07
C VAL A 92 -2.90 -19.43 14.56
N SER A 93 -2.75 -18.27 13.91
CA SER A 93 -3.85 -17.44 13.41
C SER A 93 -3.61 -16.94 11.97
N PRO A 94 -3.60 -17.85 10.97
CA PRO A 94 -3.35 -17.46 9.58
C PRO A 94 -4.49 -16.60 9.04
N TYR A 95 -4.14 -15.55 8.29
CA TYR A 95 -5.13 -14.74 7.60
C TYR A 95 -5.48 -15.30 6.22
N GLN A 96 -6.64 -14.89 5.69
CA GLN A 96 -7.04 -15.14 4.32
C GLN A 96 -7.61 -13.87 3.69
N VAL A 97 -7.14 -13.55 2.49
CA VAL A 97 -7.65 -12.50 1.61
C VAL A 97 -8.21 -13.14 0.34
N PRO A 98 -8.99 -12.43 -0.50
CA PRO A 98 -9.42 -12.98 -1.77
C PRO A 98 -8.24 -13.44 -2.63
N GLY A 99 -8.25 -14.71 -3.05
CA GLY A 99 -7.22 -15.30 -3.91
C GLY A 99 -5.90 -15.68 -3.23
N ARG A 100 -5.72 -15.44 -1.91
CA ARG A 100 -4.49 -15.82 -1.20
C ARG A 100 -4.72 -16.06 0.30
N LYS A 101 -4.04 -17.04 0.88
CA LYS A 101 -3.97 -17.27 2.33
C LYS A 101 -2.52 -17.16 2.82
N ALA A 102 -2.35 -16.84 4.10
CA ALA A 102 -1.02 -16.72 4.72
C ALA A 102 -0.17 -17.99 4.55
N CYS A 103 -0.83 -19.17 4.49
CA CYS A 103 -0.15 -20.45 4.38
C CYS A 103 0.41 -20.76 2.98
N ASP A 104 0.07 -20.01 1.93
CA ASP A 104 0.49 -20.34 0.55
C ASP A 104 2.02 -20.30 0.36
N TYR A 105 2.72 -19.51 1.17
CA TYR A 105 4.18 -19.35 1.13
C TYR A 105 4.84 -19.61 2.50
N CYS A 106 4.17 -20.34 3.41
CA CYS A 106 4.67 -20.58 4.76
C CYS A 106 5.43 -21.91 4.85
N ASP A 107 6.72 -21.85 5.15
CA ASP A 107 7.58 -23.04 5.30
C ASP A 107 7.24 -23.89 6.53
N TYR A 108 6.50 -23.33 7.50
CA TYR A 108 6.16 -23.99 8.76
C TYR A 108 4.82 -24.73 8.74
N GLY A 109 4.21 -24.93 7.56
CA GLY A 109 2.89 -25.58 7.43
C GLY A 109 2.84 -26.98 8.04
N SER A 110 3.92 -27.76 7.96
CA SER A 110 4.04 -29.10 8.56
C SER A 110 4.18 -29.09 10.09
N VAL A 111 4.63 -27.95 10.66
CA VAL A 111 4.91 -27.80 12.09
C VAL A 111 3.69 -27.25 12.83
N CYS A 112 2.99 -26.27 12.25
CA CYS A 112 1.93 -25.55 12.96
C CYS A 112 0.64 -26.36 13.19
N ARG A 113 0.47 -27.48 12.46
CA ARG A 113 -0.72 -28.37 12.52
C ARG A 113 -2.06 -27.64 12.34
N PHE A 114 -2.04 -26.53 11.60
CA PHE A 114 -3.27 -25.81 11.27
C PHE A 114 -4.11 -26.62 10.28
N ASP A 115 -5.35 -26.92 10.68
CA ASP A 115 -6.30 -27.68 9.89
C ASP A 115 -7.70 -27.08 10.04
N PRO A 116 -8.26 -26.46 8.98
CA PRO A 116 -9.61 -25.88 9.01
C PRO A 116 -10.74 -26.86 9.31
N SER A 117 -10.52 -28.17 9.18
CA SER A 117 -11.50 -29.19 9.53
C SER A 117 -11.61 -29.41 11.05
N VAL A 118 -10.59 -29.01 11.81
CA VAL A 118 -10.56 -29.13 13.27
C VAL A 118 -11.32 -27.96 13.91
N PRO A 119 -12.26 -28.23 14.84
CA PRO A 119 -12.96 -27.18 15.56
C PRO A 119 -12.01 -26.21 16.27
N GLY A 120 -12.24 -24.91 16.06
CA GLY A 120 -11.41 -23.83 16.63
C GLY A 120 -10.29 -23.34 15.71
N HIS A 121 -9.91 -24.11 14.68
CA HIS A 121 -8.96 -23.67 13.68
C HIS A 121 -9.69 -22.97 12.53
N ARG A 122 -9.55 -21.65 12.43
CA ARG A 122 -10.18 -20.85 11.37
C ARG A 122 -9.23 -19.80 10.87
N PHE A 123 -9.33 -19.50 9.57
CA PHE A 123 -8.64 -18.35 9.01
C PHE A 123 -9.23 -17.05 9.54
N ARG A 124 -8.36 -16.07 9.81
CA ARG A 124 -8.77 -14.69 10.01
C ARG A 124 -9.08 -14.06 8.65
N LEU A 125 -10.37 -13.93 8.35
CA LEU A 125 -10.83 -13.37 7.08
C LEU A 125 -10.59 -11.86 7.03
N LEU A 126 -9.69 -11.43 6.15
CA LEU A 126 -9.43 -10.02 5.87
C LEU A 126 -10.19 -9.62 4.61
N ARG A 127 -11.23 -8.82 4.79
CA ARG A 127 -12.06 -8.35 3.68
C ARG A 127 -11.38 -7.15 3.00
N PRO A 128 -11.41 -7.06 1.66
CA PRO A 128 -10.96 -5.86 0.97
C PRO A 128 -11.73 -4.64 1.46
N MET A 129 -11.01 -3.56 1.69
CA MET A 129 -11.57 -2.28 2.09
C MET A 129 -11.37 -1.28 0.96
N LYS A 130 -12.36 -0.39 0.77
CA LYS A 130 -12.15 0.76 -0.10
C LYS A 130 -11.14 1.70 0.56
N GLU A 131 -10.33 2.37 -0.25
CA GLU A 131 -9.33 3.30 0.27
C GLU A 131 -9.92 4.37 1.19
N THR A 132 -11.09 4.92 0.84
CA THR A 132 -11.82 5.89 1.67
C THR A 132 -12.17 5.35 3.07
N GLN A 133 -12.49 4.05 3.17
CA GLN A 133 -12.78 3.41 4.46
C GLN A 133 -11.50 3.23 5.28
N VAL A 134 -10.37 2.96 4.63
CA VAL A 134 -9.07 2.84 5.30
C VAL A 134 -8.68 4.20 5.89
N TRP A 135 -8.81 5.29 5.13
CA TRP A 135 -8.56 6.64 5.63
C TRP A 135 -9.46 7.01 6.82
N GLN A 136 -10.76 6.71 6.75
CA GLN A 136 -11.67 6.90 7.89
C GLN A 136 -11.27 6.11 9.14
N LEU A 137 -10.72 4.89 8.97
CA LEU A 137 -10.20 4.10 10.09
C LEU A 137 -8.89 4.65 10.65
N LEU A 138 -8.04 5.23 9.81
CA LEU A 138 -6.81 5.88 10.25
C LEU A 138 -7.12 7.14 11.06
N ASP A 139 -8.13 7.90 10.62
CA ASP A 139 -8.56 9.14 11.27
C ASP A 139 -9.30 8.89 12.60
N SER A 140 -10.04 7.79 12.73
CA SER A 140 -10.79 7.45 13.94
C SER A 140 -9.97 6.75 15.03
N LYS A 141 -8.73 6.32 14.73
CA LYS A 141 -7.83 5.62 15.66
C LYS A 141 -6.84 6.53 16.39
N GLU A 142 -7.02 7.86 16.32
CA GLU A 142 -6.29 8.79 17.20
C GLU A 142 -6.73 8.57 18.65
N GLU A 143 -5.97 7.76 19.39
CA GLU A 143 -5.81 8.04 20.82
C GLU A 143 -4.79 9.19 20.96
N PRO A 144 -5.07 10.20 21.80
CA PRO A 144 -4.12 11.29 22.03
C PRO A 144 -2.87 10.68 22.64
N HIS A 145 -1.78 10.68 21.87
CA HIS A 145 -0.47 10.40 22.41
C HIS A 145 -0.13 11.61 23.29
N GLU A 146 -0.32 11.49 24.60
CA GLU A 146 0.24 12.42 25.58
C GLU A 146 1.70 12.66 25.21
N SER A 147 2.03 13.94 25.09
CA SER A 147 3.38 14.45 25.02
C SER A 147 4.14 13.93 26.24
N MET A 148 5.11 13.04 26.02
CA MET A 148 6.17 12.82 27.00
C MET A 148 7.08 14.04 26.95
N GLU A 149 6.87 14.95 27.89
CA GLU A 149 7.98 15.72 28.49
C GLU A 149 8.91 14.78 29.27
#